data_AF-A0A7W0LGI6-F1
#
_entry.id   AF-A0A7W0LGI6-F1
#
_cell.length_a   1.000
_cell.length_b   1.000
_cell.length_c   1.000
_cell.angle_alpha   90.00
_cell.angle_beta   90.00
_cell.angle_gamma   90.00
#
_symmetry.space_group_name_H-M   'P 1'
#
loop_
_entity.id
_entity.type
_entity.pdbx_description
1 polymer ?
#
loop_
_entity_poly.entity_id
_entity_poly.type
_entity_poly.pdbx_seq_one_letter_code
_entity_poly.pdbx_strand_id
1 'polypeptide(L)' 'MRFMVMVKANEQTEAGVMPSEELLAAMGKYNEELAKAGVLLAGEGLQPSS' A
#
# COMPACT_ATOMS: atom_id res chain seq x y z
N MET A 1 -15.64 11.59 -8.48
CA MET A 1 -14.29 12.17 -8.60
C MET A 1 -13.28 11.11 -8.19
N ARG A 2 -12.17 10.92 -8.91
CA ARG A 2 -11.17 9.87 -8.62
C ARG A 2 -9.85 10.52 -8.24
N PHE A 3 -9.12 9.87 -7.33
CA PHE A 3 -7.81 10.31 -6.86
C PHE A 3 -6.81 9.17 -7.00
N MET A 4 -5.57 9.53 -7.32
CA MET A 4 -4.43 8.61 -7.25
C MET A 4 -3.55 9.08 -6.10
N VAL A 5 -3.34 8.19 -5.13
CA VAL A 5 -2.44 8.42 -3.99
C VAL A 5 -1.22 7.54 -4.20
N MET A 6 -0.03 8.16 -4.20
CA MET A 6 1.23 7.46 -4.36
C MET A 6 2.10 7.74 -3.14
N VAL A 7 2.51 6.67 -2.46
CA VAL A 7 3.50 6.75 -1.39
C VAL A 7 4.87 6.60 -2.02
N LYS A 8 5.71 7.63 -1.91
CA LYS A 8 7.10 7.53 -2.39
C LYS A 8 7.89 6.58 -1.50
N ALA A 9 8.70 5.76 -2.15
CA ALA A 9 9.67 4.92 -1.46
C ALA A 9 10.66 5.77 -0.65
N ASN A 10 11.16 5.16 0.43
CA ASN A 10 12.23 5.68 1.26
C ASN A 10 13.42 4.70 1.23
N GLU A 11 14.53 5.04 1.90
CA GLU A 11 15.74 4.21 1.93
C GLU A 11 15.48 2.76 2.37
N GLN A 12 14.54 2.53 3.30
CA GLN A 12 14.22 1.18 3.78
C GLN A 12 13.44 0.37 2.74
N THR A 13 12.43 0.98 2.12
CA THR A 13 11.61 0.29 1.10
C THR A 13 12.38 0.06 -0.19
N GLU A 14 13.29 0.97 -0.55
CA GLU A 14 14.23 0.76 -1.67
C GLU A 14 15.19 -0.39 -1.37
N ALA A 15 15.61 -0.57 -0.12
CA ALA A 15 16.40 -1.72 0.32
C ALA A 15 15.59 -3.03 0.45
N GLY A 16 14.31 -3.04 0.07
CA GLY A 16 13.44 -4.22 0.15
C GLY A 16 13.05 -4.61 1.58
N VAL A 17 13.20 -3.71 2.55
CA VAL A 17 12.78 -3.96 3.93
C VAL A 17 11.26 -4.03 3.97
N MET A 18 10.76 -5.18 4.41
CA MET A 18 9.32 -5.41 4.55
C MET A 18 8.77 -4.75 5.82
N PRO A 19 7.50 -4.31 5.83
CA PRO A 19 6.84 -3.85 7.05
C PRO A 19 6.68 -4.99 8.06
N SER A 20 6.40 -4.65 9.32
CA SER A 20 6.05 -5.66 10.32
C SER A 20 4.75 -6.38 9.95
N GLU A 21 4.59 -7.63 10.43
CA GLU A 21 3.37 -8.41 10.20
C GLU A 21 2.10 -7.70 10.70
N GLU A 22 2.20 -7.03 11.86
CA GLU A 22 1.09 -6.25 12.42
C GLU A 22 0.66 -5.11 11.47
N LEU A 23 1.64 -4.40 10.90
CA LEU A 23 1.35 -3.32 9.96
C LEU A 23 0.76 -3.86 8.65
N LEU A 24 1.28 -4.98 8.12
CA LEU A 24 0.70 -5.64 6.95
C LEU A 24 -0.75 -6.08 7.19
N ALA A 25 -1.05 -6.64 8.37
CA ALA A 25 -2.40 -7.05 8.73
C ALA A 25 -3.36 -5.83 8.83
N ALA A 26 -2.91 -4.74 9.44
CA ALA A 26 -3.67 -3.50 9.54
C ALA A 26 -3.95 -2.88 8.16
N MET A 27 -2.95 -2.86 7.28
CA MET A 27 -3.09 -2.41 5.88
C MET A 27 -4.08 -3.28 5.11
N GLY A 28 -3.99 -4.59 5.24
CA GLY A 28 -4.92 -5.53 4.61
C GLY A 28 -6.36 -5.29 5.00
N LYS A 29 -6.62 -5.16 6.32
CA LYS A 29 -7.96 -4.86 6.85
C LYS A 29 -8.51 -3.52 6.32
N TYR A 30 -7.68 -2.48 6.34
CA TYR A 30 -8.07 -1.17 5.85
C TYR A 30 -8.44 -1.20 4.36
N ASN A 31 -7.61 -1.85 3.53
CA ASN A 31 -7.89 -2.00 2.10
C ASN A 31 -9.15 -2.83 1.83
N GLU A 32 -9.40 -3.88 2.63
CA GLU A 32 -10.62 -4.69 2.54
C GLU A 32 -11.88 -3.86 2.84
N GLU A 33 -11.84 -3.01 3.87
CA GLU A 33 -12.95 -2.10 4.21
C GLU A 33 -13.21 -1.09 3.08
N LEU A 34 -12.17 -0.51 2.49
CA LEU A 34 -12.29 0.40 1.35
C LEU A 34 -12.82 -0.30 0.09
N ALA A 35 -12.41 -1.54 -0.16
CA ALA A 35 -12.89 -2.34 -1.28
C ALA A 35 -14.38 -2.67 -1.11
N LYS A 36 -14.80 -3.10 0.10
CA LYS A 36 -16.22 -3.36 0.42
C LYS A 36 -17.08 -2.11 0.27
N ALA A 37 -16.54 -0.94 0.62
CA ALA A 37 -17.21 0.34 0.44
C ALA A 37 -17.24 0.82 -1.03
N GLY A 38 -16.57 0.13 -1.96
CA GLY A 38 -16.48 0.51 -3.37
C GLY A 38 -15.59 1.74 -3.63
N VAL A 39 -14.72 2.10 -2.68
CA VAL A 39 -13.85 3.28 -2.75
C VAL A 39 -12.47 2.92 -3.32
N LEU A 40 -11.93 1.74 -2.99
CA LEU A 40 -10.66 1.28 -3.52
C LEU A 40 -10.84 0.74 -4.95
N LEU A 41 -10.29 1.45 -5.92
CA LEU A 41 -10.36 1.05 -7.34
C LEU A 41 -9.16 0.20 -7.77
N ALA A 42 -7.97 0.49 -7.23
CA ALA A 42 -6.72 -0.23 -7.47
C ALA A 42 -5.76 0.00 -6.30
N GLY A 43 -4.93 -0.99 -5.99
CA GLY A 43 -3.91 -0.92 -4.95
C GLY A 43 -2.73 -1.81 -5.34
N GLU A 44 -1.74 -1.21 -6.00
CA GLU A 44 -0.58 -1.92 -6.54
C GLU A 44 0.68 -1.56 -5.74
N GLY A 45 1.59 -2.53 -5.62
CA GLY A 45 2.95 -2.28 -5.13
C GLY A 45 3.83 -1.69 -6.23
N LEU A 46 4.81 -0.88 -5.84
CA LEU A 46 5.86 -0.40 -6.76
C LEU A 46 7.14 -1.21 -6.53
N GLN A 47 7.85 -1.50 -7.62
CA GLN A 47 9.18 -2.11 -7.57
C GLN A 47 10.21 -1.08 -7.08
N PRO A 48 11.21 -1.48 -6.28
CA PRO A 48 12.38 -0.65 -6.01
C PRO A 48 13.07 -0.19 -7.30
N SER A 49 13.76 0.95 -7.22
CA SER A 49 14.30 1.64 -8.37
C SER A 49 15.61 1.06 -8.94
N SER A 50 16.20 0.04 -8.29
CA SER A 50 17.37 -0.71 -8.77
C SER A 50 17.61 -1.99 -8.00
#